data_AF-A0A0G4N9L0-F1
#
_entry.id   AF-A0A0G4N9L0-F1
#
_cell.length_a   1.000
_cell.length_b   1.000
_cell.length_c   1.000
_cell.angle_alpha   90.00
_cell.angle_beta   90.00
_cell.angle_gamma   90.00
#
_symmetry.space_group_name_H-M   'P 1'
#
loop_
_entity.id
_entity.type
_entity.pdbx_description
1 polymer ?
#
loop_
_entity_poly.entity_id
_entity_poly.type
_entity_poly.pdbx_seq_one_letter_code
_entity_poly.pdbx_strand_id
1 'polypeptide(L)'
;MATEDSEPVAASEQQPTTTTSQPTAETQSLPIRSQEKTASGDFDIVAEYHSHLRDHEFTKPVAAIEALVALLAASSYTTVFETLETVKRHSETLRASVKNPVPLQAGTDLFLQYLVSSLKQQEGQTAAPGGGTTHHQSFED
;
A
#
# COMPACT_ATOMS: atom_id res chain seq x y z
N MET A 1 -75.54 -7.38 10.22
CA MET A 1 -75.77 -6.10 10.92
C MET A 1 -74.43 -5.37 10.89
N ALA A 2 -74.10 -4.54 9.89
CA ALA A 2 -74.83 -3.35 9.38
C ALA A 2 -75.18 -2.44 10.57
N THR A 3 -74.66 -1.22 10.70
CA THR A 3 -74.67 -0.05 9.78
C THR A 3 -73.59 0.96 10.27
N GLU A 4 -72.73 1.54 9.41
CA GLU A 4 -72.84 2.89 8.77
C GLU A 4 -72.83 4.05 9.77
N ASP A 5 -72.35 5.26 9.53
CA ASP A 5 -71.63 5.99 8.46
C ASP A 5 -71.66 7.49 8.92
N SER A 6 -70.91 8.37 8.24
CA SER A 6 -71.10 9.83 8.12
C SER A 6 -70.23 10.78 8.99
N GLU A 7 -69.09 11.18 8.41
CA GLU A 7 -68.70 12.53 7.87
C GLU A 7 -69.19 13.85 8.54
N PRO A 8 -68.72 15.07 8.14
CA PRO A 8 -67.56 15.46 7.29
C PRO A 8 -66.73 16.63 7.89
N VAL A 9 -65.62 17.05 7.26
CA VAL A 9 -65.37 18.48 6.98
C VAL A 9 -64.29 18.65 5.91
N ALA A 10 -64.69 19.34 4.85
CA ALA A 10 -63.88 19.78 3.73
C ALA A 10 -62.88 20.88 4.12
N ALA A 11 -61.70 20.85 3.50
CA ALA A 11 -60.96 22.06 3.14
C ALA A 11 -60.00 21.74 1.99
N SER A 12 -60.41 22.06 0.78
CA SER A 12 -59.50 22.34 -0.32
C SER A 12 -58.81 23.68 -0.04
N GLU A 13 -57.48 23.73 -0.05
CA GLU A 13 -56.78 24.96 -0.46
C GLU A 13 -55.43 24.62 -1.08
N GLN A 14 -55.29 25.04 -2.33
CA GLN A 14 -54.09 25.02 -3.16
C GLN A 14 -53.31 26.30 -2.88
N GLN A 15 -52.00 26.18 -2.57
CA GLN A 15 -50.85 27.12 -2.79
C GLN A 15 -50.99 28.65 -2.54
N PRO A 16 -49.90 29.46 -2.54
CA PRO A 16 -48.51 29.25 -2.13
C PRO A 16 -48.05 30.38 -1.16
N THR A 17 -47.35 30.07 -0.07
CA THR A 17 -46.65 31.11 0.71
C THR A 17 -45.14 31.04 0.47
N THR A 18 -44.69 31.81 -0.50
CA THR A 18 -43.29 32.25 -0.59
C THR A 18 -43.00 33.25 0.51
N THR A 19 -41.99 33.01 1.34
CA THR A 19 -41.00 34.02 1.79
C THR A 19 -39.83 33.31 2.50
N THR A 20 -38.75 33.19 1.73
CA THR A 20 -37.37 33.51 2.13
C THR A 20 -36.82 32.93 3.43
N SER A 21 -36.00 31.88 3.31
CA SER A 21 -34.68 31.81 3.96
C SER A 21 -33.81 30.73 3.28
N GLN A 22 -32.76 31.23 2.61
CA GLN A 22 -31.46 30.57 2.39
C GLN A 22 -31.39 29.39 1.40
N PRO A 23 -30.64 29.53 0.28
CA PRO A 23 -30.13 28.38 -0.46
C PRO A 23 -28.95 27.80 0.32
N THR A 24 -29.19 26.78 1.15
CA THR A 24 -28.10 25.93 1.61
C THR A 24 -27.70 25.05 0.44
N ALA A 25 -26.64 25.46 -0.25
CA ALA A 25 -25.93 24.59 -1.17
C ALA A 25 -25.46 23.35 -0.39
N GLU A 26 -26.20 22.25 -0.49
CA GLU A 26 -25.73 20.93 -0.11
C GLU A 26 -24.67 20.51 -1.13
N THR A 27 -23.46 21.06 -0.97
CA THR A 27 -22.25 20.42 -1.45
C THR A 27 -22.11 19.15 -0.63
N GLN A 28 -22.70 18.05 -1.11
CA GLN A 28 -22.29 16.71 -0.72
C GLN A 28 -20.85 16.52 -1.21
N SER A 29 -19.89 17.04 -0.45
CA SER A 29 -18.51 16.64 -0.55
C SER A 29 -18.44 15.20 -0.06
N LEU A 30 -18.64 14.28 -1.00
CA LEU A 30 -18.03 12.95 -0.95
C LEU A 30 -16.59 13.15 -0.47
N PRO A 31 -16.09 12.37 0.50
CA PRO A 31 -14.67 12.42 0.83
C PRO A 31 -13.92 11.92 -0.40
N ILE A 32 -13.52 12.87 -1.26
CA ILE A 32 -12.49 12.67 -2.26
C ILE A 32 -11.31 12.19 -1.45
N ARG A 33 -11.00 10.90 -1.55
CA ARG A 33 -9.71 10.39 -1.10
C ARG A 33 -8.70 11.05 -2.00
N SER A 34 -8.22 12.23 -1.58
CA SER A 34 -7.13 12.94 -2.21
C SER A 34 -5.95 11.98 -2.20
N GLN A 35 -5.75 11.27 -3.31
CA GLN A 35 -4.44 10.76 -3.66
C GLN A 35 -3.62 11.96 -4.07
N GLU A 36 -3.25 12.75 -3.06
CA GLU A 36 -2.16 13.70 -3.19
C GLU A 36 -0.92 12.85 -3.37
N LYS A 37 -0.56 12.62 -4.64
CA LYS A 37 0.78 12.18 -4.99
C LYS A 37 1.70 13.27 -4.47
N THR A 38 2.18 13.11 -3.24
CA THR A 38 3.12 14.01 -2.61
C THR A 38 4.39 13.98 -3.44
N ALA A 39 4.48 14.88 -4.41
CA ALA A 39 5.68 15.20 -5.16
C ALA A 39 6.62 16.02 -4.28
N SER A 40 6.91 15.50 -3.09
CA SER A 40 7.72 16.10 -2.04
C SER A 40 8.57 15.01 -1.39
N GLY A 41 9.69 14.67 -2.04
CA GLY A 41 10.93 14.13 -1.44
C GLY A 41 10.94 12.72 -0.85
N ASP A 42 9.91 12.28 -0.14
CA ASP A 42 9.93 11.08 0.69
C ASP A 42 9.01 9.98 0.14
N PHE A 43 9.50 8.75 0.15
CA PHE A 43 8.77 7.57 -0.34
C PHE A 43 7.68 7.15 0.67
N ASP A 44 6.41 7.25 0.27
CA ASP A 44 5.28 6.76 1.07
C ASP A 44 5.06 5.25 0.87
N ILE A 45 5.67 4.47 1.76
CA ILE A 45 5.55 3.00 1.73
C ILE A 45 4.12 2.50 1.98
N VAL A 46 3.31 3.22 2.76
CA VAL A 46 1.96 2.78 3.10
C VAL A 46 1.04 2.98 1.90
N ALA A 47 1.16 4.11 1.22
CA ALA A 47 0.43 4.35 -0.03
C ALA A 47 0.78 3.33 -1.11
N GLU A 48 2.07 3.03 -1.30
CA GLU A 48 2.55 2.06 -2.29
C GLU A 48 2.01 0.65 -1.99
N TYR A 49 2.14 0.18 -0.75
CA TYR A 49 1.58 -1.11 -0.32
C TYR A 49 0.08 -1.20 -0.59
N HIS A 50 -0.67 -0.16 -0.27
CA HIS A 50 -2.11 -0.13 -0.54
C HIS A 50 -2.44 -0.02 -2.03
N SER A 51 -1.57 0.54 -2.87
CA SER A 51 -1.75 0.49 -4.33
C SER A 51 -1.56 -0.92 -4.85
N HIS A 52 -0.48 -1.60 -4.44
CA HIS A 52 -0.27 -2.99 -4.79
C HIS A 52 -1.42 -3.91 -4.38
N LEU A 53 -2.09 -3.66 -3.25
CA LEU A 53 -3.29 -4.42 -2.84
C LEU A 53 -4.55 -4.14 -3.68
N ARG A 54 -4.62 -2.97 -4.34
CA ARG A 54 -5.78 -2.57 -5.16
C ARG A 54 -5.60 -2.96 -6.62
N ASP A 55 -4.41 -2.72 -7.14
CA ASP A 55 -4.10 -2.85 -8.57
C ASP A 55 -3.71 -4.29 -8.92
N HIS A 56 -3.12 -5.00 -7.96
CA HIS A 56 -2.73 -6.40 -8.10
C HIS A 56 -3.40 -7.22 -6.99
N GLU A 57 -3.91 -8.42 -7.31
CA GLU A 57 -4.43 -9.35 -6.30
C GLU A 57 -3.28 -10.06 -5.55
N PHE A 58 -2.27 -9.30 -5.11
CA PHE A 58 -1.16 -9.83 -4.33
C PHE A 58 -1.61 -10.19 -2.92
N THR A 59 -1.06 -11.28 -2.40
CA THR A 59 -1.19 -11.58 -0.98
C THR A 59 -0.44 -10.51 -0.17
N LYS A 60 -0.96 -10.15 1.01
CA LYS A 60 -0.35 -9.15 1.91
C LYS A 60 1.17 -9.27 2.08
N PRO A 61 1.77 -10.46 2.31
CA PRO A 61 3.23 -10.57 2.40
C PRO A 61 3.94 -10.19 1.09
N VAL A 62 3.41 -10.60 -0.06
CA VAL A 62 4.00 -10.28 -1.37
C VAL A 62 3.92 -8.79 -1.64
N ALA A 63 2.76 -8.16 -1.42
CA ALA A 63 2.61 -6.72 -1.59
C ALA A 63 3.52 -5.90 -0.66
N ALA A 64 3.80 -6.40 0.54
CA ALA A 64 4.76 -5.77 1.45
C ALA A 64 6.18 -5.83 0.89
N ILE A 65 6.57 -6.96 0.28
CA ILE A 65 7.87 -7.10 -0.39
C ILE A 65 7.94 -6.18 -1.61
N GLU A 66 6.92 -6.14 -2.47
CA GLU A 66 6.89 -5.25 -3.64
C GLU A 66 7.01 -3.78 -3.23
N ALA A 67 6.33 -3.34 -2.16
CA ALA A 67 6.48 -1.99 -1.64
C ALA A 67 7.90 -1.68 -1.12
N LEU A 68 8.57 -2.65 -0.48
CA LEU A 68 9.96 -2.52 -0.03
C LEU A 68 10.95 -2.55 -1.21
N VAL A 69 10.67 -3.29 -2.27
CA VAL A 69 11.45 -3.29 -3.51
C VAL A 69 11.30 -1.94 -4.22
N ALA A 70 10.09 -1.39 -4.29
CA ALA A 70 9.84 -0.06 -4.84
C ALA A 70 10.56 1.04 -4.03
N LEU A 71 10.58 0.94 -2.69
CA LEU A 71 11.37 1.83 -1.83
C LEU A 71 12.85 1.80 -2.20
N LEU A 72 13.40 0.60 -2.38
CA LEU A 72 14.79 0.40 -2.74
C LEU A 72 15.12 0.94 -4.13
N ALA A 73 14.19 0.83 -5.09
CA ALA A 73 14.35 1.32 -6.45
C ALA A 73 14.25 2.85 -6.54
N ALA A 74 13.43 3.47 -5.69
CA ALA A 74 13.24 4.92 -5.66
C ALA A 74 14.38 5.67 -4.96
N SER A 75 15.18 4.97 -4.14
CA SER A 75 16.18 5.57 -3.26
C SER A 75 17.61 5.21 -3.69
N SER A 76 18.54 6.15 -3.56
CA SER A 76 19.98 5.88 -3.77
C SER A 76 20.68 5.68 -2.44
N TYR A 77 21.27 4.50 -2.22
CA TYR A 77 22.01 4.18 -0.99
C TYR A 77 23.50 4.09 -1.27
N THR A 78 24.32 4.69 -0.40
CA THR A 78 25.79 4.66 -0.55
C THR A 78 26.42 3.55 0.28
N THR A 79 25.78 3.17 1.39
CA THR A 79 26.29 2.14 2.30
C THR A 79 25.26 1.03 2.53
N VAL A 80 25.75 -0.19 2.75
CA VAL A 80 24.92 -1.34 3.15
C VAL A 80 24.12 -1.03 4.43
N PHE A 81 24.74 -0.33 5.37
CA PHE A 81 24.12 0.00 6.65
C PHE A 81 22.90 0.92 6.46
N GLU A 82 23.03 1.97 5.64
CA GLU A 82 21.90 2.85 5.30
C GLU A 82 20.77 2.09 4.61
N THR A 83 21.08 1.18 3.68
CA THR A 83 20.08 0.34 3.03
C THR A 83 19.32 -0.50 4.05
N LEU A 84 20.03 -1.23 4.92
CA LEU A 84 19.42 -2.11 5.92
C LEU A 84 18.57 -1.34 6.93
N GLU A 85 19.09 -0.23 7.46
CA GLU A 85 18.36 0.61 8.41
C GLU A 85 17.11 1.24 7.78
N THR A 86 17.18 1.66 6.51
CA THR A 86 16.03 2.24 5.81
C THR A 86 14.93 1.20 5.59
N VAL A 87 15.29 0.01 5.07
CA VAL A 87 14.32 -1.07 4.86
C VAL A 87 13.69 -1.49 6.19
N LYS A 88 14.47 -1.59 7.26
CA LYS A 88 13.98 -1.94 8.59
C LYS A 88 13.01 -0.89 9.13
N ARG A 89 13.38 0.40 9.07
CA ARG A 89 12.51 1.50 9.52
C ARG A 89 11.18 1.49 8.78
N HIS A 90 11.21 1.40 7.45
CA HIS A 90 9.99 1.39 6.65
C HIS A 90 9.16 0.11 6.87
N SER A 91 9.79 -1.03 7.13
CA SER A 91 9.10 -2.27 7.53
C SER A 91 8.35 -2.08 8.85
N GLU A 92 8.95 -1.40 9.83
CA GLU A 92 8.29 -1.08 11.11
C GLU A 92 7.12 -0.10 10.92
N THR A 93 7.31 0.96 10.12
CA THR A 93 6.24 1.91 9.75
C THR A 93 5.07 1.18 9.09
N LEU A 94 5.35 0.32 8.12
CA LEU A 94 4.33 -0.44 7.40
C LEU A 94 3.58 -1.40 8.34
N ARG A 95 4.30 -2.11 9.23
CA ARG A 95 3.68 -2.97 10.24
C ARG A 95 2.78 -2.21 11.20
N ALA A 96 3.19 -1.01 11.64
CA ALA A 96 2.38 -0.17 12.53
C ALA A 96 1.11 0.38 11.85
N SER A 97 1.13 0.54 10.53
CA SER A 97 0.00 1.09 9.77
C SER A 97 -1.18 0.11 9.57
N VAL A 98 -0.96 -1.20 9.80
CA VAL A 98 -1.95 -2.26 9.49
C VAL A 98 -2.51 -2.91 10.75
N LYS A 99 -3.84 -3.04 10.84
CA LYS A 99 -4.56 -3.64 11.98
C LYS A 99 -4.13 -5.09 12.30
N ASN A 100 -3.79 -5.88 11.27
CA ASN A 100 -3.39 -7.28 11.39
C ASN A 100 -2.00 -7.47 10.75
N PRO A 101 -0.90 -7.21 11.49
CA PRO A 101 0.44 -7.17 10.92
C PRO A 101 1.10 -8.54 10.76
N VAL A 102 0.54 -9.65 11.29
CA VAL A 102 1.20 -10.98 11.28
C VAL A 102 1.64 -11.43 9.87
N PRO A 103 0.79 -11.36 8.83
CA PRO A 103 1.22 -11.74 7.47
C PRO A 103 2.29 -10.81 6.90
N LEU A 104 2.23 -9.52 7.24
CA LEU A 104 3.24 -8.55 6.80
C LEU A 104 4.57 -8.84 7.47
N GLN A 105 4.56 -9.09 8.78
CA GLN A 105 5.74 -9.37 9.57
C GLN A 105 6.50 -10.57 9.00
N ALA A 106 5.79 -11.65 8.66
CA ALA A 106 6.39 -12.81 8.00
C ALA A 106 7.06 -12.45 6.66
N GLY A 107 6.42 -11.62 5.83
CA GLY A 107 7.00 -11.17 4.56
C GLY A 107 8.21 -10.26 4.75
N THR A 108 8.13 -9.29 5.67
CA THR A 108 9.21 -8.32 5.94
C THR A 108 10.42 -8.97 6.60
N ASP A 109 10.24 -9.94 7.50
CA ASP A 109 11.34 -10.68 8.15
C ASP A 109 12.12 -11.51 7.13
N LEU A 110 11.41 -12.25 6.26
CA LEU A 110 12.06 -13.05 5.20
C LEU A 110 12.86 -12.16 4.25
N PHE A 111 12.31 -11.00 3.88
CA PHE A 111 12.99 -10.06 3.00
C PHE A 111 14.25 -9.46 3.65
N LEU A 112 14.18 -9.06 4.92
CA LEU A 112 15.34 -8.57 5.66
C LEU A 112 16.43 -9.63 5.80
N GLN A 113 16.05 -10.87 6.12
CA GLN A 113 16.99 -11.99 6.21
C GLN A 113 17.66 -12.28 4.86
N TYR A 114 16.88 -12.28 3.78
CA TYR A 114 17.40 -12.42 2.42
C TYR A 114 18.38 -11.30 2.07
N LEU A 115 18.04 -10.05 2.38
CA LEU A 115 18.89 -8.90 2.09
C LEU A 115 20.23 -9.01 2.82
N VAL A 116 20.23 -9.33 4.11
CA VAL A 116 21.47 -9.56 4.89
C VAL A 116 22.27 -10.71 4.31
N SER A 117 21.63 -11.81 3.93
CA SER A 117 22.32 -12.98 3.37
C SER A 117 22.95 -12.68 2.00
N SER A 118 22.22 -11.98 1.13
CA SER A 118 22.68 -11.64 -0.22
C SER A 118 23.89 -10.71 -0.18
N LEU A 119 23.88 -9.72 0.71
CA LEU A 119 24.97 -8.75 0.83
C LEU A 119 26.25 -9.40 1.34
N LYS A 120 26.16 -10.30 2.34
CA LYS A 120 27.32 -11.09 2.83
C LYS A 120 27.94 -11.98 1.75
N GLN A 121 27.13 -12.48 0.82
CA GLN A 121 27.61 -13.37 -0.23
C GLN A 121 28.38 -12.63 -1.33
N GLN A 122 28.07 -11.34 -1.57
CA GLN A 122 28.86 -10.49 -2.47
C GLN A 122 30.27 -10.23 -1.94
N GLU A 123 30.43 -10.01 -0.63
CA GLU A 123 31.73 -9.80 0.01
C GLU A 123 32.68 -10.99 -0.21
N GLY A 124 32.15 -12.22 -0.15
CA GLY A 124 32.91 -13.46 -0.36
C GLY A 124 33.28 -13.73 -1.83
N GLN A 125 32.49 -13.23 -2.79
CA GLN A 125 32.76 -13.41 -4.23
C GLN A 125 33.82 -12.42 -4.74
N THR A 126 33.94 -11.24 -4.15
CA THR A 126 34.99 -10.27 -4.50
C THR A 126 36.35 -10.55 -3.86
N ALA A 127 36.42 -11.49 -2.91
CA ALA A 127 37.62 -11.80 -2.13
C ALA A 127 38.35 -13.09 -2.56
N ALA A 128 38.05 -13.65 -3.74
CA ALA A 128 38.75 -14.82 -4.28
C ALA A 128 39.80 -14.40 -5.35
N PRO A 129 41.11 -14.43 -5.04
CA PRO A 129 42.15 -14.45 -6.05
C PRO A 129 42.39 -15.90 -6.51
N GLY A 130 42.14 -16.17 -7.79
CA GLY A 130 42.67 -17.36 -8.47
C GLY A 130 41.72 -18.57 -8.53
N GLY A 131 41.23 -18.86 -9.73
CA GLY A 131 40.47 -20.07 -10.02
C GLY A 131 40.11 -20.21 -11.50
N GLY A 132 40.96 -19.70 -12.41
CA GLY A 132 40.86 -20.03 -13.81
C GLY A 132 41.41 -21.43 -14.03
N THR A 133 40.55 -22.44 -14.12
CA THR A 133 40.91 -23.73 -14.70
C THR A 133 39.89 -24.14 -15.74
N THR A 134 40.19 -23.70 -16.96
CA THR A 134 40.17 -24.49 -18.19
C THR A 134 39.06 -25.52 -18.35
N HIS A 135 38.13 -25.12 -19.23
CA HIS A 135 37.35 -25.96 -20.12
C HIS A 135 38.23 -27.05 -20.77
N HIS A 136 38.00 -28.33 -20.48
CA HIS A 136 38.52 -29.45 -21.28
C HIS A 136 37.40 -30.45 -21.54
N GLN A 137 36.71 -30.25 -22.68
CA GLN A 137 35.98 -31.29 -23.38
C GLN A 137 36.97 -32.40 -23.76
N SER A 138 36.72 -33.63 -23.31
CA SER A 138 37.07 -34.88 -24.00
C SER A 138 36.56 -36.05 -23.17
N PHE A 139 35.52 -36.73 -23.65
CA PHE A 139 35.48 -38.17 -23.53
C PHE A 139 34.84 -38.73 -24.80
N GLU A 140 35.72 -39.26 -25.64
CA GLU A 140 35.46 -40.04 -26.84
C GLU A 140 35.54 -41.53 -26.48
N ASP A 141 34.79 -42.34 -27.24
CA ASP A 141 34.61 -43.81 -27.27
C ASP A 141 33.74 -44.48 -26.19
#